data_AF-A0A942YEP4-F1
#
_entry.id   AF-A0A942YEP4-F1
#
_cell.length_a   1.000
_cell.length_b   1.000
_cell.length_c   1.000
_cell.angle_alpha   90.00
_cell.angle_beta   90.00
_cell.angle_gamma   90.00
#
_symmetry.space_group_name_H-M   'P 1'
#
loop_
_entity.id
_entity.type
_entity.pdbx_description
1 polymer ?
#
loop_
_entity_poly.entity_id
_entity_poly.type
_entity_poly.pdbx_seq_one_letter_code
_entity_poly.pdbx_strand_id
1 'polypeptide(L)'
;MKSLDHIFKLKVSKKYLRKKANKRIKEEKIRLKNVGLLGDALDERIKTIRLTEMKKVDDGRLTGWRIIRKSQKNDMRKYLIYNGRLKGIVIQKINFNLPRSVKTHEDFTRYVLRQNLFAEIFTELQQYEGKRSFPCFLFAENWASISKDNNGIFHYFTNRPNGSSVSLNVFDLFEIICSKEGESFAVHRRILIQILGCSYSEHKWEMKQMNKVQINNDNIQNAKIDWHNQYHSLLKLTQSYLDILLKIITHSEKHVISKRYSYKNESLFYVSSRYLGDALNRDPSNVRRAVNMFACLGLIEKVPPTIEGFPLEFLKSAMKIRGNIDNYKLVTFFIIPQYTKKLLRIAEAKAQKLLKNKITNITKLNEKTMTAVFGENYAKSVYFVKEIDIQQLVKQSKVDLSKCKQADTFRSKREIERLESQPGTFGNDMLPF
;
A
#
# COMPACT_ATOMS: atom_id res chain seq x y z
N MET A 1 -27.91 -8.56 -11.87
CA MET A 1 -26.76 -7.84 -11.27
C MET A 1 -27.24 -7.10 -10.02
N LYS A 2 -26.48 -7.09 -8.91
CA LYS A 2 -26.91 -6.38 -7.68
C LYS A 2 -27.05 -4.89 -7.96
N SER A 3 -28.19 -4.32 -7.58
CA SER A 3 -28.37 -2.86 -7.61
C SER A 3 -27.26 -2.17 -6.81
N LEU A 4 -26.66 -1.12 -7.38
CA LEU A 4 -25.71 -0.25 -6.67
C LEU A 4 -26.39 0.62 -5.62
N ASP A 5 -27.69 0.48 -5.38
CA ASP A 5 -28.39 1.27 -4.36
C ASP A 5 -27.73 1.18 -2.99
N HIS A 6 -27.14 0.04 -2.64
CA HIS A 6 -26.40 -0.08 -1.37
C HIS A 6 -25.16 0.84 -1.29
N ILE A 7 -24.60 1.27 -2.43
CA ILE A 7 -23.50 2.25 -2.55
C ILE A 7 -23.99 3.70 -2.36
N PHE A 8 -25.29 3.95 -2.46
CA PHE A 8 -25.86 5.28 -2.24
C PHE A 8 -26.79 5.33 -1.01
N LYS A 9 -27.28 4.18 -0.54
CA LYS A 9 -28.11 4.03 0.67
C LYS A 9 -27.28 4.30 1.91
N LEU A 10 -27.58 5.39 2.58
CA LEU A 10 -27.05 5.71 3.89
C LEU A 10 -27.85 4.94 4.95
N LYS A 11 -27.23 3.95 5.61
CA LYS A 11 -27.80 3.34 6.83
C LYS A 11 -27.64 4.33 7.98
N VAL A 12 -28.55 5.29 8.11
CA VAL A 12 -28.54 6.22 9.24
C VAL A 12 -29.93 6.32 9.84
N SER A 13 -29.98 6.36 11.16
CA SER A 13 -31.23 6.47 11.88
C SER A 13 -31.89 7.82 11.61
N LYS A 14 -33.23 7.86 11.57
CA LYS A 14 -34.00 9.11 11.50
C LYS A 14 -33.55 10.14 12.57
N LYS A 15 -33.10 9.66 13.73
CA LYS A 15 -32.51 10.46 14.81
C LYS A 15 -31.28 11.27 14.36
N TYR A 16 -30.36 10.65 13.61
CA TYR A 16 -29.19 11.34 13.07
C TYR A 16 -29.58 12.38 12.01
N LEU A 17 -30.52 12.05 11.13
CA LEU A 17 -31.03 12.95 10.09
C LEU A 17 -31.63 14.22 10.71
N ARG A 18 -32.48 14.07 11.73
CA ARG A 18 -33.06 15.19 12.49
C ARG A 18 -31.99 16.09 13.11
N LYS A 19 -30.95 15.50 13.71
CA LYS A 19 -29.82 16.26 14.30
C LYS A 19 -29.11 17.12 13.26
N LYS A 20 -28.86 16.57 12.05
CA LYS A 20 -28.20 17.31 10.96
C LYS A 20 -29.07 18.42 10.37
N ALA A 21 -30.36 18.14 10.15
CA ALA A 21 -31.33 19.13 9.68
C ALA A 21 -31.42 20.33 10.65
N ASN A 22 -31.52 20.05 11.96
CA ASN A 22 -31.56 21.11 12.97
C ASN A 22 -30.28 21.96 13.00
N LYS A 23 -29.11 21.34 12.77
CA LYS A 23 -27.83 22.09 12.67
C LYS A 23 -27.87 23.08 11.50
N ARG A 24 -28.33 22.65 10.33
CA ARG A 24 -28.44 23.51 9.14
C ARG A 24 -29.43 24.64 9.30
N ILE A 25 -30.60 24.35 9.88
CA ILE A 25 -31.59 25.39 10.20
C ILE A 25 -30.97 26.46 11.10
N LYS A 26 -30.14 26.06 12.08
CA LYS A 26 -29.41 26.99 12.94
C LYS A 26 -28.34 27.80 12.19
N GLU A 27 -27.53 27.15 11.36
CA GLU A 27 -26.52 27.81 10.52
C GLU A 27 -27.16 28.83 9.56
N GLU A 28 -28.28 28.47 8.94
CA GLU A 28 -28.99 29.34 8.01
C GLU A 28 -29.69 30.50 8.72
N LYS A 29 -30.20 30.30 9.94
CA LYS A 29 -30.70 31.40 10.79
C LYS A 29 -29.61 32.42 11.09
N ILE A 30 -28.39 31.97 11.36
CA ILE A 30 -27.24 32.86 11.56
C ILE A 30 -26.90 33.60 10.27
N ARG A 31 -26.84 32.89 9.13
CA ARG A 31 -26.56 33.50 7.82
C ARG A 31 -27.58 34.58 7.46
N LEU A 32 -28.87 34.31 7.63
CA LEU A 32 -29.95 35.24 7.31
C LEU A 32 -29.92 36.50 8.19
N LYS A 33 -29.59 36.35 9.49
CA LYS A 33 -29.34 37.50 10.38
C LYS A 33 -28.15 38.33 9.92
N ASN A 34 -27.06 37.69 9.50
CA ASN A 34 -25.85 38.39 9.05
C ASN A 34 -26.06 39.17 7.74
N VAL A 35 -27.05 38.83 6.93
CA VAL A 35 -27.45 39.60 5.74
C VAL A 35 -28.58 40.60 6.02
N GLY A 36 -28.87 40.87 7.29
CA GLY A 36 -29.81 41.91 7.72
C GLY A 36 -31.28 41.49 7.79
N LEU A 37 -31.60 40.21 7.59
CA LEU A 37 -32.98 39.72 7.69
C LEU A 37 -33.40 39.59 9.16
N LEU A 38 -34.43 40.32 9.58
CA LEU A 38 -34.91 40.40 10.98
C LEU A 38 -36.44 40.25 11.05
N GLY A 39 -36.96 40.06 12.27
CA GLY A 39 -38.39 40.00 12.56
C GLY A 39 -39.15 38.91 11.82
N ASP A 40 -40.40 39.18 11.46
CA ASP A 40 -41.32 38.20 10.85
C ASP A 40 -40.81 37.65 9.51
N ALA A 41 -40.08 38.47 8.75
CA ALA A 41 -39.45 38.05 7.49
C ALA A 41 -38.38 36.97 7.70
N LEU A 42 -37.63 37.03 8.80
CA LEU A 42 -36.67 35.99 9.18
C LEU A 42 -37.38 34.70 9.57
N ASP A 43 -38.45 34.80 10.36
CA ASP A 43 -39.15 33.64 10.91
C ASP A 43 -39.92 32.87 9.83
N GLU A 44 -40.58 33.55 8.89
CA GLU A 44 -41.22 32.89 7.73
C GLU A 44 -40.20 32.21 6.80
N ARG A 45 -39.02 32.82 6.62
CA ARG A 45 -37.94 32.19 5.84
C ARG A 45 -37.42 30.93 6.53
N ILE A 46 -37.22 30.98 7.84
CA ILE A 46 -36.76 29.83 8.64
C ILE A 46 -37.81 28.72 8.71
N LYS A 47 -39.09 29.05 8.78
CA LYS A 47 -40.20 28.09 8.72
C LYS A 47 -40.21 27.33 7.40
N THR A 48 -40.03 28.02 6.29
CA THR A 48 -39.90 27.42 4.94
C THR A 48 -38.69 26.47 4.85
N ILE A 49 -37.53 26.91 5.36
CA ILE A 49 -36.31 26.09 5.41
C ILE A 49 -36.52 24.85 6.30
N ARG A 50 -37.16 25.00 7.46
CA ARG A 50 -37.46 23.90 8.38
C ARG A 50 -38.38 22.87 7.75
N LEU A 51 -39.47 23.29 7.09
CA LEU A 51 -40.37 22.40 6.35
C LEU A 51 -39.62 21.62 5.27
N THR A 52 -38.75 22.30 4.52
CA THR A 52 -37.94 21.68 3.47
C THR A 52 -36.95 20.66 4.03
N GLU A 53 -36.25 20.99 5.12
CA GLU A 53 -35.28 20.07 5.74
C GLU A 53 -35.96 18.90 6.47
N MET A 54 -37.13 19.09 7.07
CA MET A 54 -37.88 17.99 7.70
C MET A 54 -38.49 17.04 6.65
N LYS A 55 -39.00 17.57 5.53
CA LYS A 55 -39.42 16.73 4.40
C LYS A 55 -38.27 15.84 3.88
N LYS A 56 -37.05 16.38 3.80
CA LYS A 56 -35.85 15.58 3.47
C LYS A 56 -35.57 14.48 4.50
N VAL A 57 -35.77 14.74 5.78
CA VAL A 57 -35.62 13.74 6.85
C VAL A 57 -36.64 12.61 6.70
N ASP A 58 -37.90 12.96 6.44
CA ASP A 58 -39.01 12.01 6.35
C ASP A 58 -38.92 11.15 5.08
N ASP A 59 -38.52 11.74 3.95
CA ASP A 59 -38.22 11.05 2.70
C ASP A 59 -36.94 10.19 2.79
N GLY A 60 -36.21 10.22 3.92
CA GLY A 60 -34.90 9.57 4.07
C GLY A 60 -33.83 10.15 3.15
N ARG A 61 -34.07 11.32 2.55
CA ARG A 61 -33.17 12.01 1.63
C ARG A 61 -32.07 12.68 2.43
N LEU A 62 -30.88 12.08 2.37
CA LEU A 62 -29.68 12.68 2.91
C LEU A 62 -29.11 13.67 1.90
N THR A 63 -29.26 14.96 2.16
CA THR A 63 -28.31 15.94 1.62
C THR A 63 -26.98 15.76 2.38
N GLY A 64 -26.17 14.84 1.90
CA GLY A 64 -24.88 14.51 2.50
C GLY A 64 -24.14 13.53 1.62
N TRP A 65 -22.87 13.82 1.39
CA TRP A 65 -21.98 12.92 0.69
C TRP A 65 -21.37 11.91 1.66
N ARG A 66 -20.90 10.80 1.12
CA ARG A 66 -20.12 9.81 1.88
C ARG A 66 -18.87 9.41 1.13
N ILE A 67 -17.83 9.11 1.91
CA ILE A 67 -16.65 8.41 1.42
C ILE A 67 -16.97 6.93 1.36
N ILE A 68 -16.63 6.28 0.27
CA ILE A 68 -16.89 4.86 0.05
C ILE A 68 -15.69 3.99 0.45
N ARG A 69 -15.98 2.75 0.85
CA ARG A 69 -14.97 1.75 1.22
C ARG A 69 -14.42 1.03 -0.01
N LYS A 70 -13.23 0.42 0.12
CA LYS A 70 -12.62 -0.43 -0.93
C LYS A 70 -13.59 -1.44 -1.57
N SER A 71 -14.39 -2.15 -0.77
CA SER A 71 -15.38 -3.11 -1.32
C SER A 71 -16.41 -2.44 -2.22
N GLN A 72 -16.84 -1.24 -1.86
CA GLN A 72 -17.81 -0.47 -2.64
C GLN A 72 -17.18 0.11 -3.91
N LYS A 73 -15.90 0.50 -3.87
CA LYS A 73 -15.13 0.86 -5.07
C LYS A 73 -15.06 -0.31 -6.06
N ASN A 74 -14.80 -1.52 -5.57
CA ASN A 74 -14.82 -2.74 -6.39
C ASN A 74 -16.21 -2.99 -7.00
N ASP A 75 -17.27 -2.83 -6.20
CA ASP A 75 -18.65 -2.99 -6.68
C ASP A 75 -18.99 -1.95 -7.77
N MET A 76 -18.55 -0.68 -7.59
CA MET A 76 -18.68 0.36 -8.62
C MET A 76 -17.91 -0.01 -9.89
N ARG A 77 -16.65 -0.42 -9.78
CA ARG A 77 -15.84 -0.84 -10.93
C ARG A 77 -16.51 -1.96 -11.71
N LYS A 78 -16.97 -3.03 -11.03
CA LYS A 78 -17.66 -4.16 -11.66
C LYS A 78 -18.89 -3.71 -12.45
N TYR A 79 -19.68 -2.80 -11.88
CA TYR A 79 -20.81 -2.20 -12.58
C TYR A 79 -20.37 -1.39 -13.81
N LEU A 80 -19.33 -0.55 -13.70
CA LEU A 80 -18.87 0.28 -14.81
C LEU A 80 -18.29 -0.55 -15.96
N ILE A 81 -17.58 -1.65 -15.65
CA ILE A 81 -17.12 -2.62 -16.66
C ILE A 81 -18.31 -3.25 -17.37
N TYR A 82 -19.28 -3.77 -16.61
CA TYR A 82 -20.46 -4.44 -17.17
C TYR A 82 -21.26 -3.54 -18.12
N ASN A 83 -21.40 -2.26 -17.77
CA ASN A 83 -22.12 -1.28 -18.59
C ASN A 83 -21.25 -0.61 -19.67
N GLY A 84 -20.02 -1.10 -19.90
CA GLY A 84 -19.11 -0.55 -20.92
C GLY A 84 -18.63 0.87 -20.65
N ARG A 85 -18.89 1.44 -19.46
CA ARG A 85 -18.61 2.86 -19.13
C ARG A 85 -17.13 3.15 -18.94
N LEU A 86 -16.31 2.15 -18.65
CA LEU A 86 -14.85 2.35 -18.53
C LEU A 86 -14.13 2.41 -19.88
N LYS A 87 -14.66 1.78 -20.94
CA LYS A 87 -13.94 1.63 -22.22
C LYS A 87 -13.67 2.95 -22.95
N GLY A 88 -14.45 3.99 -22.67
CA GLY A 88 -14.32 5.29 -23.30
C GLY A 88 -13.66 6.36 -22.45
N ILE A 89 -13.16 6.03 -21.25
CA ILE A 89 -12.52 7.02 -20.38
C ILE A 89 -11.08 7.24 -20.83
N VAL A 90 -10.77 8.45 -21.27
CA VAL A 90 -9.44 8.85 -21.72
C VAL A 90 -8.69 9.55 -20.59
N ILE A 91 -7.51 9.02 -20.27
CA ILE A 91 -6.62 9.59 -19.26
C ILE A 91 -5.46 10.30 -19.95
N GLN A 92 -5.35 11.59 -19.71
CA GLN A 92 -4.30 12.43 -20.24
C GLN A 92 -3.08 12.42 -19.32
N LYS A 93 -1.90 12.15 -19.90
CA LYS A 93 -0.62 12.42 -19.23
C LYS A 93 -0.37 13.91 -19.23
N ILE A 94 -0.01 14.45 -18.08
CA ILE A 94 0.29 15.86 -17.88
C ILE A 94 1.68 16.04 -17.28
N ASN A 95 2.32 17.17 -17.54
CA ASN A 95 3.60 17.53 -16.92
C ASN A 95 3.35 18.38 -15.68
N PHE A 96 3.27 17.71 -14.54
CA PHE A 96 2.89 18.33 -13.29
C PHE A 96 4.11 18.74 -12.47
N ASN A 97 4.26 20.05 -12.22
CA ASN A 97 5.38 20.59 -11.46
C ASN A 97 5.13 20.46 -9.95
N LEU A 98 5.85 19.54 -9.29
CA LEU A 98 5.80 19.41 -7.84
C LEU A 98 6.66 20.47 -7.14
N PRO A 99 6.18 21.09 -6.05
CA PRO A 99 7.00 21.98 -5.25
C PRO A 99 8.12 21.20 -4.56
N ARG A 100 9.28 21.86 -4.35
CA ARG A 100 10.48 21.26 -3.74
C ARG A 100 10.26 20.70 -2.31
N SER A 101 9.20 21.13 -1.64
CA SER A 101 8.79 20.62 -0.33
C SER A 101 8.23 19.20 -0.38
N VAL A 102 7.74 18.74 -1.54
CA VAL A 102 7.22 17.37 -1.71
C VAL A 102 8.38 16.40 -1.84
N LYS A 103 8.71 15.73 -0.73
CA LYS A 103 9.84 14.79 -0.65
C LYS A 103 9.41 13.36 -0.38
N THR A 104 8.27 13.17 0.27
CA THR A 104 7.74 11.86 0.68
C THR A 104 6.44 11.50 -0.06
N HIS A 105 6.06 10.22 -0.02
CA HIS A 105 4.77 9.73 -0.51
C HIS A 105 3.60 10.38 0.22
N GLU A 106 3.76 10.70 1.50
CA GLU A 106 2.74 11.39 2.29
C GLU A 106 2.59 12.83 1.83
N ASP A 107 3.70 13.55 1.62
CA ASP A 107 3.67 14.92 1.09
C ASP A 107 3.04 14.97 -0.29
N PHE A 108 3.40 14.02 -1.17
CA PHE A 108 2.82 13.90 -2.50
C PHE A 108 1.31 13.68 -2.43
N THR A 109 0.87 12.69 -1.64
CA THR A 109 -0.56 12.37 -1.46
C THR A 109 -1.31 13.59 -0.95
N ARG A 110 -0.77 14.26 0.08
CA ARG A 110 -1.38 15.44 0.69
C ARG A 110 -1.43 16.63 -0.27
N TYR A 111 -0.40 16.81 -1.09
CA TYR A 111 -0.32 17.89 -2.07
C TYR A 111 -1.33 17.67 -3.20
N VAL A 112 -1.28 16.51 -3.86
CA VAL A 112 -2.13 16.17 -5.01
C VAL A 112 -3.61 16.23 -4.65
N LEU A 113 -4.00 15.74 -3.46
CA LEU A 113 -5.39 15.80 -3.00
C LEU A 113 -5.94 17.24 -2.88
N ARG A 114 -5.07 18.25 -2.78
CA ARG A 114 -5.45 19.67 -2.68
C ARG A 114 -5.43 20.41 -4.01
N GLN A 115 -5.12 19.72 -5.10
CA GLN A 115 -5.11 20.26 -6.47
C GLN A 115 -6.34 19.77 -7.24
N ASN A 116 -6.86 20.59 -8.14
CA ASN A 116 -8.03 20.22 -8.94
C ASN A 116 -7.63 19.43 -10.20
N LEU A 117 -7.07 18.24 -10.02
CA LEU A 117 -6.51 17.47 -11.15
C LEU A 117 -7.57 16.73 -11.99
N PHE A 118 -8.86 16.86 -11.67
CA PHE A 118 -9.90 16.06 -12.31
C PHE A 118 -10.04 16.37 -13.81
N ALA A 119 -10.17 17.64 -14.18
CA ALA A 119 -10.27 18.06 -15.57
C ALA A 119 -8.92 17.96 -16.32
N GLU A 120 -7.80 18.08 -15.60
CA GLU A 120 -6.46 17.92 -16.18
C GLU A 120 -6.16 16.47 -16.57
N ILE A 121 -6.66 15.50 -15.80
CA ILE A 121 -6.39 14.06 -15.99
C ILE A 121 -7.46 13.38 -16.85
N PHE A 122 -8.74 13.66 -16.62
CA PHE A 122 -9.85 12.96 -17.28
C PHE A 122 -10.43 13.86 -18.37
N THR A 123 -10.22 13.51 -19.63
CA THR A 123 -10.59 14.34 -20.78
C THR A 123 -12.10 14.62 -20.82
N GLU A 124 -12.93 13.70 -20.34
CA GLU A 124 -14.39 13.85 -20.27
C GLU A 124 -14.83 15.02 -19.39
N LEU A 125 -13.97 15.43 -18.46
CA LEU A 125 -14.24 16.49 -17.48
C LEU A 125 -13.80 17.87 -17.97
N GLN A 126 -12.97 17.98 -19.01
CA GLN A 126 -12.46 19.25 -19.53
C GLN A 126 -13.58 20.21 -19.95
N GLN A 127 -14.58 19.70 -20.67
CA GLN A 127 -15.76 20.48 -21.09
C GLN A 127 -16.64 21.00 -19.94
N TYR A 128 -16.38 20.55 -18.71
CA TYR A 128 -17.13 20.94 -17.51
C TYR A 128 -16.29 21.76 -16.53
N GLU A 129 -15.08 22.16 -16.91
CA GLU A 129 -14.26 23.03 -16.09
C GLU A 129 -14.99 24.34 -15.74
N GLY A 130 -14.92 24.73 -14.46
CA GLY A 130 -15.64 25.89 -13.93
C GLY A 130 -17.15 25.72 -13.71
N LYS A 131 -17.77 24.62 -14.19
CA LYS A 131 -19.21 24.38 -13.98
C LYS A 131 -19.50 23.87 -12.58
N ARG A 132 -20.57 24.40 -11.97
CA ARG A 132 -21.01 24.00 -10.62
C ARG A 132 -21.60 22.59 -10.57
N SER A 133 -22.27 22.17 -11.64
CA SER A 133 -22.91 20.86 -11.78
C SER A 133 -22.94 20.46 -13.26
N PHE A 134 -22.80 19.18 -13.54
CA PHE A 134 -22.76 18.62 -14.90
C PHE A 134 -23.21 17.14 -14.91
N PRO A 135 -23.50 16.52 -16.07
CA PRO A 135 -23.83 15.10 -16.14
C PRO A 135 -22.69 14.21 -15.61
N CYS A 136 -23.02 13.20 -14.80
CA CYS A 136 -22.01 12.28 -14.27
C CYS A 136 -21.50 11.32 -15.35
N PHE A 137 -20.20 11.30 -15.61
CA PHE A 137 -19.62 10.39 -16.61
C PHE A 137 -19.54 8.93 -16.15
N LEU A 138 -19.65 8.67 -14.84
CA LEU A 138 -19.64 7.31 -14.27
C LEU A 138 -21.02 6.64 -14.30
N PHE A 139 -22.08 7.37 -13.98
CA PHE A 139 -23.42 6.81 -13.82
C PHE A 139 -24.43 7.64 -14.60
N ALA A 140 -25.15 6.98 -15.52
CA ALA A 140 -26.29 7.60 -16.18
C ALA A 140 -27.30 8.13 -15.15
N GLU A 141 -28.00 9.22 -15.49
CA GLU A 141 -29.01 9.89 -14.66
C GLU A 141 -28.49 10.56 -13.37
N ASN A 142 -27.23 10.34 -13.00
CA ASN A 142 -26.59 11.09 -11.93
C ASN A 142 -26.05 12.43 -12.45
N TRP A 143 -26.01 13.39 -11.54
CA TRP A 143 -25.33 14.67 -11.73
C TRP A 143 -24.00 14.62 -10.98
N ALA A 144 -23.01 15.34 -11.45
CA ALA A 144 -21.70 15.44 -10.85
C ALA A 144 -21.29 16.88 -10.59
N SER A 145 -20.40 17.04 -9.62
CA SER A 145 -19.81 18.32 -9.25
C SER A 145 -18.42 18.08 -8.68
N ILE A 146 -17.50 19.02 -8.83
CA ILE A 146 -16.18 18.96 -8.20
C ILE A 146 -16.06 20.10 -7.20
N SER A 147 -15.72 19.79 -5.95
CA SER A 147 -15.54 20.82 -4.92
C SER A 147 -14.59 20.37 -3.80
N LYS A 148 -14.14 21.33 -3.00
CA LYS A 148 -13.27 21.08 -1.84
C LYS A 148 -14.09 20.72 -0.61
N ASP A 149 -13.54 19.82 0.21
CA ASP A 149 -14.00 19.63 1.59
C ASP A 149 -13.37 20.66 2.55
N ASN A 150 -13.75 20.58 3.82
CA ASN A 150 -13.24 21.49 4.87
C ASN A 150 -11.73 21.36 5.13
N ASN A 151 -11.09 20.29 4.65
CA ASN A 151 -9.64 20.09 4.76
C ASN A 151 -8.90 20.57 3.49
N GLY A 152 -9.63 21.17 2.55
CA GLY A 152 -9.14 21.65 1.27
C GLY A 152 -8.89 20.56 0.23
N ILE A 153 -9.37 19.32 0.47
CA ILE A 153 -9.22 18.20 -0.46
C ILE A 153 -10.29 18.31 -1.54
N PHE A 154 -9.91 18.21 -2.81
CA PHE A 154 -10.87 18.16 -3.91
C PHE A 154 -11.50 16.77 -4.05
N HIS A 155 -12.80 16.76 -4.29
CA HIS A 155 -13.59 15.56 -4.52
C HIS A 155 -14.47 15.73 -5.75
N TYR A 156 -14.57 14.67 -6.53
CA TYR A 156 -15.63 14.43 -7.50
C TYR A 156 -16.84 13.83 -6.77
N PHE A 157 -17.96 14.53 -6.83
CA PHE A 157 -19.22 14.06 -6.27
C PHE A 157 -20.09 13.46 -7.37
N THR A 158 -20.61 12.26 -7.15
CA THR A 158 -21.70 11.70 -7.96
C THR A 158 -22.98 11.73 -7.14
N ASN A 159 -23.98 12.46 -7.64
CA ASN A 159 -25.23 12.80 -6.97
C ASN A 159 -26.40 12.13 -7.69
N ARG A 160 -27.19 11.34 -6.96
CA ARG A 160 -28.45 10.80 -7.47
C ARG A 160 -29.56 11.84 -7.45
N PRO A 161 -30.59 11.70 -8.31
CA PRO A 161 -31.78 12.57 -8.27
C PRO A 161 -32.48 12.61 -6.89
N ASN A 162 -32.40 11.52 -6.12
CA ASN A 162 -32.95 11.44 -4.77
C ASN A 162 -32.11 12.18 -3.70
N GLY A 163 -31.03 12.86 -4.09
CA GLY A 163 -30.16 13.64 -3.21
C GLY A 163 -29.00 12.85 -2.57
N SER A 164 -28.91 11.54 -2.79
CA SER A 164 -27.81 10.72 -2.26
C SER A 164 -26.52 10.96 -3.03
N SER A 165 -25.42 11.24 -2.32
CA SER A 165 -24.14 11.59 -2.95
C SER A 165 -22.98 10.70 -2.49
N VAL A 166 -22.08 10.37 -3.40
CA VAL A 166 -20.79 9.73 -3.11
C VAL A 166 -19.67 10.71 -3.46
N SER A 167 -18.68 10.82 -2.57
CA SER A 167 -17.49 11.65 -2.72
C SER A 167 -16.30 10.78 -3.09
N LEU A 168 -15.59 11.15 -4.16
CA LEU A 168 -14.43 10.44 -4.68
C LEU A 168 -13.28 11.43 -4.83
N ASN A 169 -12.20 11.25 -4.08
CA ASN A 169 -10.98 11.98 -4.40
C ASN A 169 -10.31 11.40 -5.65
N VAL A 170 -9.23 12.04 -6.13
CA VAL A 170 -8.54 11.59 -7.34
C VAL A 170 -8.07 10.13 -7.25
N PHE A 171 -7.51 9.69 -6.12
CA PHE A 171 -7.08 8.30 -5.92
C PHE A 171 -8.27 7.32 -5.93
N ASP A 172 -9.44 7.74 -5.43
CA ASP A 172 -10.65 6.90 -5.49
C ASP A 172 -11.09 6.68 -6.94
N LEU A 173 -11.04 7.71 -7.78
CA LEU A 173 -11.32 7.57 -9.21
C LEU A 173 -10.29 6.66 -9.90
N PHE A 174 -9.00 6.82 -9.59
CA PHE A 174 -7.96 5.92 -10.11
C PHE A 174 -8.22 4.47 -9.72
N GLU A 175 -8.54 4.22 -8.45
CA GLU A 175 -8.87 2.88 -7.95
C GLU A 175 -10.09 2.27 -8.67
N ILE A 176 -11.08 3.09 -9.03
CA ILE A 176 -12.29 2.63 -9.73
C ILE A 176 -12.03 2.42 -11.22
N ILE A 177 -11.29 3.32 -11.87
CA ILE A 177 -11.15 3.40 -13.33
C ILE A 177 -9.96 2.58 -13.82
N CYS A 178 -8.80 2.68 -13.16
CA CYS A 178 -7.53 2.15 -13.68
C CYS A 178 -7.14 0.78 -13.11
N SER A 179 -7.59 0.46 -11.89
CA SER A 179 -6.95 -0.60 -11.11
C SER A 179 -7.50 -2.00 -11.33
N LYS A 180 -6.68 -3.03 -11.17
CA LYS A 180 -7.16 -4.42 -11.07
C LYS A 180 -7.68 -4.72 -9.65
N GLU A 181 -8.61 -5.67 -9.54
CA GLU A 181 -9.13 -6.08 -8.23
C GLU A 181 -7.98 -6.61 -7.35
N GLY A 182 -7.83 -6.04 -6.15
CA GLY A 182 -6.80 -6.44 -5.20
C GLY A 182 -5.55 -5.55 -5.16
N GLU A 183 -5.42 -4.59 -6.08
CA GLU A 183 -4.27 -3.67 -6.07
C GLU A 183 -4.21 -2.81 -4.79
N SER A 184 -2.98 -2.43 -4.44
CA SER A 184 -2.68 -1.64 -3.24
C SER A 184 -2.65 -0.14 -3.57
N PHE A 185 -2.82 0.70 -2.54
CA PHE A 185 -2.72 2.14 -2.69
C PHE A 185 -1.36 2.59 -3.28
N ALA A 186 -0.27 1.87 -2.98
CA ALA A 186 1.04 2.16 -3.53
C ALA A 186 1.07 2.03 -5.06
N VAL A 187 0.36 1.05 -5.63
CA VAL A 187 0.21 0.89 -7.09
C VAL A 187 -0.51 2.10 -7.69
N HIS A 188 -1.64 2.50 -7.10
CA HIS A 188 -2.41 3.66 -7.58
C HIS A 188 -1.60 4.96 -7.51
N ARG A 189 -0.79 5.12 -6.46
CA ARG A 189 0.14 6.24 -6.33
C ARG A 189 1.17 6.26 -7.46
N ARG A 190 1.78 5.12 -7.80
CA ARG A 190 2.76 5.04 -8.90
C ARG A 190 2.13 5.37 -10.25
N ILE A 191 0.94 4.84 -10.52
CA ILE A 191 0.17 5.16 -11.73
C ILE A 191 -0.08 6.67 -11.82
N LEU A 192 -0.55 7.28 -10.73
CA LEU A 192 -0.78 8.72 -10.71
C LEU A 192 0.51 9.52 -10.93
N ILE A 193 1.63 9.15 -10.30
CA ILE A 193 2.93 9.81 -10.51
C ILE A 193 3.36 9.75 -11.98
N GLN A 194 3.18 8.59 -12.63
CA GLN A 194 3.48 8.42 -14.06
C GLN A 194 2.59 9.29 -14.95
N ILE A 195 1.30 9.37 -14.65
CA ILE A 195 0.34 10.22 -15.38
C ILE A 195 0.66 11.69 -15.20
N LEU A 196 1.06 12.08 -13.99
CA LEU A 196 1.50 13.44 -13.67
C LEU A 196 2.90 13.77 -14.18
N GLY A 197 3.62 12.82 -14.79
CA GLY A 197 4.95 13.05 -15.34
C GLY A 197 5.95 13.59 -14.32
N CYS A 198 5.76 13.29 -13.03
CA CYS A 198 6.47 13.95 -11.93
C CYS A 198 7.36 12.97 -11.16
N SER A 199 8.27 13.49 -10.33
CA SER A 199 9.07 12.66 -9.42
C SER A 199 9.58 13.46 -8.21
N TYR A 200 9.74 12.78 -7.09
CA TYR A 200 10.31 13.31 -5.85
C TYR A 200 11.29 12.32 -5.21
N SER A 201 11.98 12.71 -4.14
CA SER A 201 13.10 11.93 -3.56
C SER A 201 12.72 10.51 -3.15
N GLU A 202 11.59 10.33 -2.44
CA GLU A 202 11.17 9.00 -2.02
C GLU A 202 10.68 8.14 -3.18
N HIS A 203 10.03 8.72 -4.20
CA HIS A 203 9.69 8.02 -5.44
C HIS A 203 10.94 7.52 -6.18
N LYS A 204 11.98 8.35 -6.30
CA LYS A 204 13.27 7.91 -6.90
C LYS A 204 13.89 6.76 -6.13
N TRP A 205 13.82 6.81 -4.80
CA TRP A 205 14.28 5.71 -3.95
C TRP A 205 13.45 4.43 -4.17
N GLU A 206 12.12 4.54 -4.23
CA GLU A 206 11.19 3.44 -4.50
C GLU A 206 11.53 2.77 -5.84
N MET A 207 11.68 3.56 -6.92
CA MET A 207 12.06 3.04 -8.24
C MET A 207 13.43 2.36 -8.24
N LYS A 208 14.41 2.89 -7.51
CA LYS A 208 15.72 2.25 -7.35
C LYS A 208 15.61 0.89 -6.66
N GLN A 209 14.79 0.79 -5.61
CA GLN A 209 14.57 -0.46 -4.89
C GLN A 209 13.82 -1.49 -5.74
N MET A 210 12.79 -1.07 -6.50
CA MET A 210 12.07 -1.93 -7.45
C MET A 210 13.01 -2.45 -8.55
N ASN A 211 13.83 -1.59 -9.14
CA ASN A 211 14.81 -1.99 -10.16
C ASN A 211 15.85 -2.98 -9.61
N LYS A 212 16.29 -2.78 -8.36
CA LYS A 212 17.18 -3.73 -7.68
C LYS A 212 16.52 -5.11 -7.54
N VAL A 213 15.25 -5.18 -7.15
CA VAL A 213 14.50 -6.43 -7.06
C VAL A 213 14.45 -7.14 -8.42
N GLN A 214 14.15 -6.40 -9.50
CA GLN A 214 14.11 -6.94 -10.85
C GLN A 214 15.48 -7.50 -11.28
N ILE A 215 16.54 -6.70 -11.16
CA ILE A 215 17.90 -7.15 -11.48
C ILE A 215 18.27 -8.41 -10.69
N ASN A 216 17.93 -8.46 -9.40
CA ASN A 216 18.23 -9.63 -8.58
C ASN A 216 17.42 -10.87 -9.03
N ASN A 217 16.14 -10.71 -9.41
CA ASN A 217 15.34 -11.80 -9.97
C ASN A 217 15.98 -12.36 -11.24
N ASP A 218 16.37 -11.49 -12.18
CA ASP A 218 16.99 -11.89 -13.44
C ASP A 218 18.29 -12.67 -13.19
N ASN A 219 19.12 -12.21 -12.25
CA ASN A 219 20.34 -12.92 -11.84
C ASN A 219 20.07 -14.33 -11.30
N ILE A 220 18.98 -14.53 -10.54
CA ILE A 220 18.65 -15.84 -9.95
C ILE A 220 18.01 -16.77 -10.98
N GLN A 221 17.14 -16.24 -11.85
CA GLN A 221 16.52 -17.03 -12.92
C GLN A 221 17.56 -17.60 -13.89
N ASN A 222 18.57 -16.80 -14.23
CA ASN A 222 19.65 -17.20 -15.13
C ASN A 222 20.85 -17.85 -14.43
N ALA A 223 20.83 -17.97 -13.09
CA ALA A 223 21.97 -18.43 -12.29
C ALA A 223 22.53 -19.79 -12.75
N LYS A 224 21.68 -20.74 -13.16
CA LYS A 224 22.14 -22.06 -13.62
C LYS A 224 23.08 -21.98 -14.82
N ILE A 225 22.90 -20.98 -15.68
CA ILE A 225 23.72 -20.75 -16.88
C ILE A 225 24.87 -19.81 -16.53
N ASP A 226 24.55 -18.63 -15.98
CA ASP A 226 25.51 -17.55 -15.77
C ASP A 226 26.54 -17.87 -14.69
N TRP A 227 26.11 -18.53 -13.62
CA TRP A 227 26.98 -18.85 -12.48
C TRP A 227 27.78 -20.12 -12.71
N HIS A 228 27.39 -20.97 -13.66
CA HIS A 228 28.08 -22.24 -13.92
C HIS A 228 29.58 -22.03 -14.18
N ASN A 229 29.90 -21.02 -14.99
CA ASN A 229 31.27 -20.72 -15.38
C ASN A 229 31.97 -19.75 -14.40
N GLN A 230 31.26 -18.74 -13.90
CA GLN A 230 31.88 -17.64 -13.15
C GLN A 230 31.85 -17.82 -11.63
N TYR A 231 30.87 -18.57 -11.12
CA TYR A 231 30.59 -18.72 -9.68
C TYR A 231 30.22 -20.17 -9.35
N HIS A 232 31.08 -21.10 -9.74
CA HIS A 232 30.82 -22.54 -9.66
C HIS A 232 30.57 -23.02 -8.23
N SER A 233 31.34 -22.54 -7.24
CA SER A 233 31.18 -22.97 -5.84
C SER A 233 29.89 -22.44 -5.24
N LEU A 234 29.53 -21.21 -5.60
CA LEU A 234 28.28 -20.57 -5.23
C LEU A 234 27.10 -21.35 -5.79
N LEU A 235 27.12 -21.68 -7.09
CA LEU A 235 26.08 -22.48 -7.72
C LEU A 235 25.98 -23.86 -7.06
N LYS A 236 27.11 -24.54 -6.85
CA LYS A 236 27.15 -25.87 -6.21
C LYS A 236 26.46 -25.89 -4.85
N LEU A 237 26.65 -24.86 -4.03
CA LEU A 237 26.00 -24.76 -2.71
C LEU A 237 24.52 -24.35 -2.79
N THR A 238 24.15 -23.53 -3.77
CA THR A 238 22.83 -22.85 -3.79
C THR A 238 21.81 -23.47 -4.73
N GLN A 239 22.23 -24.24 -5.74
CA GLN A 239 21.39 -24.70 -6.86
C GLN A 239 20.06 -25.35 -6.43
N SER A 240 20.07 -26.15 -5.36
CA SER A 240 18.87 -26.87 -4.89
C SER A 240 17.88 -25.99 -4.10
N TYR A 241 18.23 -24.72 -3.88
CA TYR A 241 17.49 -23.77 -3.05
C TYR A 241 17.24 -22.41 -3.74
N LEU A 242 17.61 -22.27 -5.02
CA LEU A 242 17.44 -21.00 -5.76
C LEU A 242 15.96 -20.56 -5.86
N ASP A 243 15.03 -21.52 -5.86
CA ASP A 243 13.58 -21.26 -5.77
C ASP A 243 13.19 -20.55 -4.46
N ILE A 244 13.81 -20.92 -3.34
CA ILE A 244 13.62 -20.25 -2.04
C ILE A 244 14.15 -18.82 -2.13
N LEU A 245 15.34 -18.61 -2.70
CA LEU A 245 15.93 -17.29 -2.83
C LEU A 245 15.10 -16.39 -3.75
N LEU A 246 14.65 -16.92 -4.89
CA LEU A 246 13.76 -16.23 -5.82
C LEU A 246 12.46 -15.81 -5.11
N LYS A 247 11.83 -16.72 -4.36
CA LYS A 247 10.62 -16.41 -3.58
C LYS A 247 10.84 -15.31 -2.54
N ILE A 248 11.99 -15.29 -1.88
CA ILE A 248 12.38 -14.23 -0.95
C ILE A 248 12.50 -12.89 -1.67
N ILE A 249 13.18 -12.84 -2.82
CA ILE A 249 13.35 -11.62 -3.62
C ILE A 249 12.00 -11.09 -4.09
N THR A 250 11.16 -11.94 -4.70
CA THR A 250 9.81 -11.56 -5.13
C THR A 250 8.94 -11.09 -3.96
N HIS A 251 9.05 -11.73 -2.79
CA HIS A 251 8.30 -11.30 -1.60
C HIS A 251 8.78 -9.94 -1.06
N SER A 252 10.07 -9.63 -1.20
CA SER A 252 10.64 -8.35 -0.77
C SER A 252 10.06 -7.16 -1.55
N GLU A 253 9.64 -7.36 -2.81
CA GLU A 253 9.01 -6.34 -3.66
C GLU A 253 7.79 -5.71 -2.99
N LYS A 254 6.98 -6.53 -2.32
CA LYS A 254 5.75 -6.10 -1.61
C LYS A 254 6.04 -5.13 -0.47
N HIS A 255 7.29 -5.04 -0.01
CA HIS A 255 7.72 -4.19 1.08
C HIS A 255 8.40 -2.90 0.62
N VAL A 256 8.63 -2.73 -0.69
CA VAL A 256 9.11 -1.48 -1.28
C VAL A 256 7.97 -0.46 -1.32
N ILE A 257 7.65 0.10 -0.15
CA ILE A 257 6.46 0.95 0.05
C ILE A 257 6.84 2.39 0.42
N SER A 258 7.83 2.55 1.31
CA SER A 258 8.26 3.84 1.85
C SER A 258 9.67 3.73 2.45
N LYS A 259 10.45 4.79 2.30
CA LYS A 259 11.79 4.94 2.85
C LYS A 259 11.79 5.01 4.38
N ARG A 260 10.66 5.33 5.02
CA ARG A 260 10.52 5.24 6.49
C ARG A 260 10.63 3.81 7.02
N TYR A 261 10.44 2.80 6.15
CA TYR A 261 10.62 1.38 6.44
C TYR A 261 11.93 0.85 5.86
N SER A 262 12.94 1.70 5.72
CA SER A 262 14.25 1.33 5.21
C SER A 262 15.29 1.27 6.32
N TYR A 263 16.32 0.46 6.12
CA TYR A 263 17.54 0.44 6.93
C TYR A 263 18.73 0.50 6.00
N LYS A 264 19.73 1.34 6.31
CA LYS A 264 20.86 1.64 5.41
C LYS A 264 20.41 2.02 3.98
N ASN A 265 19.28 2.73 3.87
CA ASN A 265 18.66 3.12 2.58
C ASN A 265 18.21 1.91 1.72
N GLU A 266 18.08 0.72 2.30
CA GLU A 266 17.53 -0.49 1.68
C GLU A 266 16.16 -0.82 2.25
N SER A 267 15.25 -1.30 1.40
CA SER A 267 13.92 -1.72 1.85
C SER A 267 14.02 -2.89 2.84
N LEU A 268 13.48 -2.71 4.05
CA LEU A 268 13.33 -3.82 4.99
C LEU A 268 12.11 -4.65 4.62
N PHE A 269 12.22 -5.95 4.81
CA PHE A 269 11.10 -6.87 4.71
C PHE A 269 11.22 -7.96 5.77
N TYR A 270 10.14 -8.72 5.95
CA TYR A 270 10.15 -9.92 6.76
C TYR A 270 9.36 -11.01 6.05
N VAL A 271 9.76 -12.24 6.31
CA VAL A 271 9.10 -13.43 5.77
C VAL A 271 9.31 -14.59 6.74
N SER A 272 8.27 -15.37 7.00
CA SER A 272 8.38 -16.53 7.87
C SER A 272 8.85 -17.76 7.09
N SER A 273 9.66 -18.62 7.72
CA SER A 273 10.07 -19.88 7.08
C SER A 273 8.89 -20.82 6.82
N ARG A 274 7.80 -20.70 7.60
CA ARG A 274 6.56 -21.45 7.36
C ARG A 274 5.90 -21.00 6.07
N TYR A 275 5.69 -19.69 5.91
CA TYR A 275 5.12 -19.12 4.68
C TYR A 275 5.90 -19.55 3.43
N LEU A 276 7.24 -19.49 3.49
CA LEU A 276 8.09 -19.95 2.38
C LEU A 276 8.00 -21.46 2.16
N GLY A 277 7.93 -22.24 3.25
CA GLY A 277 7.77 -23.69 3.20
C GLY A 277 6.45 -24.09 2.54
N ASP A 278 5.34 -23.53 3.00
CA ASP A 278 4.00 -23.80 2.48
C ASP A 278 3.90 -23.38 0.99
N ALA A 279 4.42 -22.19 0.65
CA ALA A 279 4.36 -21.68 -0.71
C ALA A 279 5.23 -22.43 -1.73
N LEU A 280 6.21 -23.22 -1.28
CA LEU A 280 7.13 -23.99 -2.13
C LEU A 280 7.05 -25.50 -1.88
N ASN A 281 6.12 -25.96 -1.03
CA ASN A 281 6.03 -27.33 -0.54
C ASN A 281 7.37 -27.87 0.01
N ARG A 282 8.00 -27.10 0.90
CA ARG A 282 9.29 -27.44 1.53
C ARG A 282 9.20 -27.44 3.05
N ASP A 283 9.97 -28.32 3.67
CA ASP A 283 10.10 -28.35 5.12
C ASP A 283 10.62 -27.00 5.68
N PRO A 284 9.93 -26.39 6.68
CA PRO A 284 10.32 -25.10 7.24
C PRO A 284 11.72 -25.07 7.88
N SER A 285 12.24 -26.21 8.36
CA SER A 285 13.61 -26.32 8.89
C SER A 285 14.63 -26.20 7.77
N ASN A 286 14.40 -26.89 6.65
CA ASN A 286 15.23 -26.76 5.45
C ASN A 286 15.21 -25.33 4.88
N VAL A 287 14.04 -24.70 4.83
CA VAL A 287 13.93 -23.28 4.44
C VAL A 287 14.76 -22.39 5.35
N ARG A 288 14.69 -22.57 6.67
CA ARG A 288 15.47 -21.78 7.63
C ARG A 288 16.98 -21.96 7.42
N ARG A 289 17.44 -23.19 7.20
CA ARG A 289 18.86 -23.47 6.93
C ARG A 289 19.32 -22.85 5.61
N ALA A 290 18.48 -22.90 4.56
CA ALA A 290 18.76 -22.22 3.30
C ALA A 290 18.86 -20.69 3.46
N VAL A 291 17.95 -20.08 4.23
CA VAL A 291 18.02 -18.65 4.59
C VAL A 291 19.34 -18.32 5.30
N ASN A 292 19.79 -19.16 6.25
CA ASN A 292 21.09 -18.96 6.92
C ASN A 292 22.27 -19.09 5.94
N MET A 293 22.19 -20.01 4.99
CA MET A 293 23.18 -20.14 3.92
C MET A 293 23.23 -18.90 3.04
N PHE A 294 22.09 -18.37 2.60
CA PHE A 294 22.05 -17.13 1.81
C PHE A 294 22.60 -15.94 2.60
N ALA A 295 22.30 -15.87 3.91
CA ALA A 295 22.85 -14.85 4.79
C ALA A 295 24.37 -14.98 4.93
N CYS A 296 24.88 -16.21 5.10
CA CYS A 296 26.31 -16.49 5.12
C CYS A 296 27.00 -16.06 3.81
N LEU A 297 26.39 -16.33 2.66
CA LEU A 297 26.95 -15.96 1.36
C LEU A 297 26.85 -14.44 1.09
N GLY A 298 26.02 -13.72 1.85
CA GLY A 298 25.75 -12.29 1.64
C GLY A 298 24.74 -12.01 0.53
N LEU A 299 23.96 -13.02 0.12
CA LEU A 299 22.85 -12.87 -0.82
C LEU A 299 21.61 -12.25 -0.15
N ILE A 300 21.53 -12.34 1.18
CA ILE A 300 20.59 -11.60 2.02
C ILE A 300 21.35 -11.11 3.26
N GLU A 301 20.89 -10.04 3.90
CA GLU A 301 21.38 -9.60 5.21
C GLU A 301 20.23 -9.66 6.20
N LYS A 302 20.46 -10.32 7.34
CA LYS A 302 19.53 -10.33 8.45
C LYS A 302 19.74 -9.08 9.28
N VAL A 303 18.65 -8.41 9.65
CA VAL A 303 18.68 -7.15 10.40
C VAL A 303 18.01 -7.36 11.76
N PRO A 304 18.76 -7.28 12.87
CA PRO A 304 18.18 -7.32 14.20
C PRO A 304 17.33 -6.07 14.48
N PRO A 305 16.14 -6.18 15.09
CA PRO A 305 15.35 -5.01 15.43
C PRO A 305 15.92 -4.19 16.60
N THR A 306 17.00 -4.67 17.25
CA THR A 306 17.73 -3.97 18.32
C THR A 306 18.84 -3.06 17.80
N ILE A 307 19.14 -3.08 16.50
CA ILE A 307 20.23 -2.26 15.96
C ILE A 307 19.82 -0.79 15.92
N GLU A 308 20.79 0.09 16.15
CA GLU A 308 20.57 1.53 15.99
C GLU A 308 20.11 1.86 14.56
N GLY A 309 19.14 2.77 14.45
CA GLY A 309 18.55 3.16 13.17
C GLY A 309 17.51 2.19 12.61
N PHE A 310 17.12 1.15 13.35
CA PHE A 310 16.01 0.28 12.94
C PHE A 310 14.66 1.04 12.98
N PRO A 311 13.82 0.97 11.92
CA PRO A 311 12.55 1.67 11.90
C PRO A 311 11.50 0.99 12.79
N LEU A 312 11.30 1.52 14.00
CA LEU A 312 10.36 0.99 14.99
C LEU A 312 8.90 0.89 14.48
N GLU A 313 8.49 1.75 13.55
CA GLU A 313 7.16 1.65 12.92
C GLU A 313 6.99 0.35 12.10
N PHE A 314 8.08 -0.16 11.52
CA PHE A 314 8.08 -1.42 10.79
C PHE A 314 7.93 -2.60 11.74
N LEU A 315 8.60 -2.54 12.90
CA LEU A 315 8.44 -3.51 13.99
C LEU A 315 6.97 -3.59 14.45
N LYS A 316 6.33 -2.44 14.68
CA LYS A 316 4.90 -2.37 15.07
C LYS A 316 4.00 -3.03 14.02
N SER A 317 4.29 -2.81 12.73
CA SER A 317 3.49 -3.39 11.64
C SER A 317 3.62 -4.91 11.60
N ALA A 318 4.83 -5.44 11.79
CA ALA A 318 5.08 -6.88 11.90
C ALA A 318 4.40 -7.51 13.13
N MET A 319 4.36 -6.82 14.27
CA MET A 319 3.67 -7.29 15.48
C MET A 319 2.15 -7.42 15.29
N LYS A 320 1.51 -6.41 14.66
CA LYS A 320 0.05 -6.40 14.46
C LYS A 320 -0.45 -7.60 13.65
N ILE A 321 0.33 -8.09 12.70
CA ILE A 321 -0.03 -9.23 11.85
C ILE A 321 -0.07 -10.54 12.65
N ARG A 322 0.69 -10.63 13.75
CA ARG A 322 0.85 -11.87 14.52
C ARG A 322 -0.19 -12.07 15.63
N GLY A 323 -0.86 -11.00 16.06
CA GLY A 323 -1.93 -11.01 17.08
C GLY A 323 -1.43 -11.26 18.50
N ASN A 324 -1.70 -10.35 19.44
CA ASN A 324 -1.27 -10.33 20.85
C ASN A 324 -1.20 -11.72 21.54
N ILE A 325 -0.02 -12.30 21.65
CA ILE A 325 0.34 -13.52 22.38
C ILE A 325 1.64 -13.19 23.12
N ASP A 326 1.76 -13.45 24.40
CA ASP A 326 2.78 -12.77 25.20
C ASP A 326 4.22 -13.33 25.08
N ASN A 327 4.43 -14.46 24.38
CA ASN A 327 5.75 -15.08 24.20
C ASN A 327 6.04 -15.37 22.71
N TYR A 328 7.08 -14.74 22.13
CA TYR A 328 7.37 -14.89 20.69
C TYR A 328 8.84 -15.09 20.33
N LYS A 329 9.08 -16.06 19.44
CA LYS A 329 10.28 -16.10 18.58
C LYS A 329 10.28 -14.88 17.66
N LEU A 330 11.36 -14.09 17.65
CA LEU A 330 11.44 -12.86 16.85
C LEU A 330 11.10 -13.06 15.37
N VAL A 331 10.38 -12.09 14.80
CA VAL A 331 10.29 -11.94 13.34
C VAL A 331 11.69 -11.54 12.85
N THR A 332 12.30 -12.36 11.99
CA THR A 332 13.57 -12.00 11.37
C THR A 332 13.29 -10.98 10.26
N PHE A 333 13.97 -9.84 10.33
CA PHE A 333 13.95 -8.83 9.30
C PHE A 333 15.14 -9.02 8.36
N PHE A 334 14.98 -8.59 7.12
CA PHE A 334 15.95 -8.78 6.08
C PHE A 334 16.07 -7.54 5.20
N ILE A 335 17.25 -7.35 4.63
CA ILE A 335 17.47 -6.54 3.43
C ILE A 335 18.15 -7.41 2.37
N ILE A 336 17.90 -7.11 1.09
CA ILE A 336 18.57 -7.80 -0.03
C ILE A 336 19.53 -6.80 -0.69
N PRO A 337 20.84 -7.07 -0.70
CA PRO A 337 21.77 -6.24 -1.44
C PRO A 337 21.59 -6.45 -2.95
N GLN A 338 22.04 -5.48 -3.75
CA GLN A 338 22.05 -5.66 -5.21
C GLN A 338 23.11 -6.70 -5.62
N TYR A 339 22.74 -7.66 -6.46
CA TYR A 339 23.62 -8.73 -6.94
C TYR A 339 24.54 -8.24 -8.04
N THR A 340 25.45 -7.34 -7.65
CA THR A 340 26.53 -6.87 -8.51
C THR A 340 27.58 -7.97 -8.72
N LYS A 341 28.35 -7.88 -9.81
CA LYS A 341 29.51 -8.76 -10.05
C LYS A 341 30.47 -8.81 -8.85
N LYS A 342 30.69 -7.68 -8.17
CA LYS A 342 31.52 -7.59 -6.96
C LYS A 342 30.94 -8.43 -5.82
N LEU A 343 29.63 -8.31 -5.56
CA LEU A 343 28.96 -9.08 -4.51
C LEU A 343 28.99 -10.58 -4.81
N LEU A 344 28.71 -10.98 -6.06
CA LEU A 344 28.74 -12.39 -6.46
C LEU A 344 30.15 -12.99 -6.36
N ARG A 345 31.21 -12.23 -6.68
CA ARG A 345 32.61 -12.66 -6.44
C ARG A 345 32.91 -12.88 -4.95
N ILE A 346 32.40 -12.02 -4.08
CA ILE A 346 32.54 -12.19 -2.63
C ILE A 346 31.78 -13.44 -2.16
N ALA A 347 30.57 -13.65 -2.68
CA ALA A 347 29.76 -14.83 -2.37
C ALA A 347 30.45 -16.12 -2.84
N GLU A 348 31.04 -16.13 -4.03
CA GLU A 348 31.85 -17.24 -4.55
C GLU A 348 33.06 -17.54 -3.65
N ALA A 349 33.80 -16.51 -3.23
CA ALA A 349 34.94 -16.70 -2.32
C ALA A 349 34.51 -17.32 -0.97
N LYS A 350 33.36 -16.89 -0.42
CA LYS A 350 32.78 -17.49 0.78
C LYS A 350 32.34 -18.94 0.55
N ALA A 351 31.71 -19.23 -0.59
CA ALA A 351 31.32 -20.57 -0.98
C ALA A 351 32.53 -21.50 -1.11
N GLN A 352 33.61 -21.05 -1.75
CA GLN A 352 34.88 -21.78 -1.83
C GLN A 352 35.45 -22.08 -0.45
N LYS A 353 35.45 -21.09 0.46
CA LYS A 353 35.93 -21.28 1.84
C LYS A 353 35.11 -22.35 2.58
N LEU A 354 33.78 -22.35 2.44
CA LEU A 354 32.90 -23.37 3.02
C LEU A 354 33.19 -24.77 2.46
N LEU A 355 33.31 -24.89 1.14
CA LEU A 355 33.61 -26.17 0.48
C LEU A 355 34.97 -26.73 0.90
N LYS A 356 36.01 -25.89 1.00
CA LYS A 356 37.34 -26.27 1.51
C LYS A 356 37.28 -26.81 2.94
N ASN A 357 36.35 -26.32 3.76
CA ASN A 357 36.08 -26.80 5.11
C ASN A 357 35.05 -27.95 5.17
N LYS A 358 34.81 -28.64 4.05
CA LYS A 358 33.89 -29.80 3.93
C LYS A 358 32.42 -29.48 4.27
N ILE A 359 32.04 -28.20 4.25
CA ILE A 359 30.66 -27.75 4.41
C ILE A 359 30.02 -27.70 3.01
N THR A 360 29.42 -28.81 2.60
CA THR A 360 28.94 -29.03 1.24
C THR A 360 27.42 -28.84 1.06
N ASN A 361 26.67 -28.66 2.15
CA ASN A 361 25.22 -28.51 2.11
C ASN A 361 24.70 -27.71 3.32
N ILE A 362 23.40 -27.41 3.31
CA ILE A 362 22.73 -26.61 4.35
C ILE A 362 22.66 -27.30 5.72
N THR A 363 22.80 -28.64 5.81
CA THR A 363 22.71 -29.35 7.09
C THR A 363 24.03 -29.26 7.86
N LYS A 364 25.15 -29.23 7.14
CA LYS A 364 26.48 -29.00 7.71
C LYS A 364 26.73 -27.53 8.08
N LEU A 365 25.96 -26.60 7.54
CA LEU A 365 26.07 -25.19 7.86
C LEU A 365 25.26 -24.86 9.11
N ASN A 366 25.93 -24.81 10.26
CA ASN A 366 25.36 -24.42 11.56
C ASN A 366 26.26 -23.38 12.26
N GLU A 367 25.80 -22.82 13.37
CA GLU A 367 26.52 -21.78 14.10
C GLU A 367 27.95 -22.20 14.50
N LYS A 368 28.14 -23.42 15.01
CA LYS A 368 29.48 -23.93 15.39
C LYS A 368 30.43 -23.96 14.20
N THR A 369 29.99 -24.52 13.07
CA THR A 369 30.79 -24.56 11.84
C THR A 369 31.04 -23.17 11.27
N MET A 370 30.08 -22.25 11.42
CA MET A 370 30.22 -20.86 10.98
C MET A 370 31.28 -20.12 11.80
N THR A 371 31.25 -20.29 13.13
CA THR A 371 32.23 -19.72 14.06
C THR A 371 33.64 -20.24 13.74
N ALA A 372 33.78 -21.54 13.46
CA ALA A 372 35.07 -22.12 13.09
C ALA A 372 35.63 -21.55 11.77
N VAL A 373 34.79 -21.31 10.76
CA VAL A 373 35.25 -20.87 9.43
C VAL A 373 35.39 -19.35 9.31
N PHE A 374 34.51 -18.58 9.94
CA PHE A 374 34.42 -17.13 9.76
C PHE A 374 34.54 -16.31 11.05
N GLY A 375 34.67 -16.96 12.21
CA GLY A 375 34.74 -16.32 13.51
C GLY A 375 33.37 -16.03 14.13
N GLU A 376 33.38 -15.81 15.44
CA GLU A 376 32.18 -15.69 16.27
C GLU A 376 31.30 -14.48 15.88
N ASN A 377 31.91 -13.32 15.62
CA ASN A 377 31.18 -12.11 15.24
C ASN A 377 30.39 -12.30 13.93
N TYR A 378 30.98 -13.01 12.97
CA TYR A 378 30.31 -13.33 11.71
C TYR A 378 29.20 -14.36 11.90
N ALA A 379 29.43 -15.39 12.72
CA ALA A 379 28.40 -16.38 13.03
C ALA A 379 27.17 -15.73 13.70
N LYS A 380 27.40 -14.83 14.66
CA LYS A 380 26.34 -14.07 15.34
C LYS A 380 25.51 -13.23 14.37
N SER A 381 26.12 -12.64 13.34
CA SER A 381 25.39 -11.86 12.32
C SER A 381 24.50 -12.71 11.41
N VAL A 382 24.73 -14.02 11.34
CA VAL A 382 23.92 -14.96 10.56
C VAL A 382 22.89 -15.68 11.43
N TYR A 383 23.25 -16.09 12.64
CA TYR A 383 22.43 -16.95 13.49
C TYR A 383 21.65 -16.23 14.60
N PHE A 384 21.86 -14.93 14.81
CA PHE A 384 21.18 -14.05 15.80
C PHE A 384 20.35 -14.79 16.86
N VAL A 385 21.02 -15.23 17.92
CA VAL A 385 20.36 -15.83 19.09
C VAL A 385 20.19 -14.76 20.16
N LYS A 386 19.14 -13.94 20.05
CA LYS A 386 18.57 -13.26 21.22
C LYS A 386 17.06 -13.25 21.09
N GLU A 387 16.39 -13.90 22.04
CA GLU A 387 15.01 -13.57 22.36
C GLU A 387 15.01 -12.15 22.93
N ILE A 388 14.19 -11.28 22.36
CA ILE A 388 14.08 -9.89 22.78
C ILE A 388 12.61 -9.65 23.08
N ASP A 389 12.33 -9.15 24.28
CA ASP A 389 11.01 -8.63 24.62
C ASP A 389 10.77 -7.34 23.83
N ILE A 390 9.97 -7.47 22.78
CA ILE A 390 9.63 -6.35 21.90
C ILE A 390 8.76 -5.31 22.64
N GLN A 391 7.96 -5.71 23.64
CA GLN A 391 7.20 -4.76 24.44
C GLN A 391 8.13 -3.87 25.25
N GLN A 392 9.22 -4.44 25.77
CA GLN A 392 10.25 -3.68 26.48
C GLN A 392 10.96 -2.67 25.56
N LEU A 393 11.33 -3.07 24.34
CA LEU A 393 11.91 -2.18 23.32
C LEU A 393 10.98 -1.00 22.97
N VAL A 394 9.69 -1.28 22.75
CA VAL A 394 8.71 -0.24 22.40
C VAL A 394 8.46 0.70 23.59
N LYS A 395 8.38 0.19 24.82
CA LYS A 395 8.22 1.00 26.05
C LYS A 395 9.43 1.91 26.29
N GLN A 396 10.65 1.40 26.11
CA GLN A 396 11.89 2.17 26.30
C GLN A 396 12.05 3.30 25.27
N SER A 397 11.51 3.13 24.06
CA SER A 397 11.63 4.12 22.98
C SER A 397 10.77 5.38 23.14
N LYS A 398 9.92 5.50 24.18
CA LYS A 398 8.99 6.64 24.42
C LYS A 398 8.16 7.08 23.20
N VAL A 399 7.94 6.20 22.22
CA VAL A 399 7.21 6.56 20.99
C VAL A 399 5.70 6.57 21.24
N ASP A 400 5.09 7.75 21.16
CA ASP A 400 3.64 7.96 21.29
C ASP A 400 2.84 7.07 20.32
N LEU A 401 2.10 6.11 20.88
CA LEU A 401 1.35 5.08 20.18
C LEU A 401 0.07 5.61 19.51
N SER A 402 -0.35 6.84 19.82
CA SER A 402 -1.62 7.41 19.36
C SER A 402 -1.57 8.03 17.96
N LYS A 403 -0.36 8.34 17.45
CA LYS A 403 -0.16 9.07 16.18
C LYS A 403 -0.05 8.18 14.92
N CYS A 404 0.11 6.86 15.06
CA CYS A 404 0.18 5.91 13.93
C CYS A 404 -1.20 5.52 13.35
N LYS A 405 -2.15 6.46 13.24
CA LYS A 405 -3.52 6.18 12.75
C LYS A 405 -3.69 6.29 11.22
N GLN A 406 -2.66 6.66 10.47
CA GLN A 406 -2.78 6.86 9.01
C GLN A 406 -2.05 5.82 8.15
N ALA A 407 -1.51 4.75 8.74
CA ALA A 407 -1.03 3.58 8.00
C ALA A 407 -2.14 2.50 7.86
N ASP A 408 -3.39 2.93 7.66
CA ASP A 408 -4.51 2.02 7.38
C ASP A 408 -4.53 1.65 5.90
N THR A 409 -3.63 0.76 5.50
CA THR A 409 -3.78 -0.10 4.30
C THR A 409 -2.98 -1.39 4.39
N PHE A 410 -2.69 -1.90 5.60
CA PHE A 410 -2.44 -3.32 5.82
C PHE A 410 -3.60 -3.88 6.62
N ARG A 411 -4.62 -4.32 5.88
CA ARG A 411 -5.86 -4.88 6.44
C ARG A 411 -5.62 -6.31 6.91
N SER A 412 -6.13 -6.55 8.13
CA SER A 412 -6.70 -7.76 8.73
C SER A 412 -6.34 -9.15 8.19
N LYS A 413 -6.10 -10.08 9.13
CA LYS A 413 -6.09 -11.57 9.01
C LYS A 413 -6.87 -12.18 7.82
N ARG A 414 -8.05 -11.65 7.47
CA ARG A 414 -8.89 -12.15 6.35
C ARG A 414 -8.31 -11.96 4.94
N GLU A 415 -7.35 -11.06 4.73
CA GLU A 415 -6.70 -10.88 3.41
C GLU A 415 -5.50 -11.83 3.24
N ILE A 416 -4.89 -12.24 4.37
CA ILE A 416 -3.92 -13.34 4.42
C ILE A 416 -4.64 -14.68 4.16
N GLU A 417 -5.78 -14.94 4.80
CA GLU A 417 -6.63 -16.12 4.54
C GLU A 417 -7.17 -16.21 3.09
N ARG A 418 -7.34 -15.06 2.41
CA ARG A 418 -7.72 -15.02 0.98
C ARG A 418 -6.56 -15.25 0.02
N LEU A 419 -5.35 -14.81 0.38
CA LEU A 419 -4.13 -15.12 -0.38
C LEU A 419 -3.66 -16.57 -0.13
N GLU A 420 -4.15 -17.20 0.94
CA GLU A 420 -3.93 -18.61 1.29
C GLU A 420 -4.85 -19.58 0.52
N SER A 421 -5.83 -19.11 -0.25
CA SER A 421 -6.88 -19.96 -0.87
C SER A 421 -7.01 -19.89 -2.40
N GLN A 422 -6.05 -19.34 -3.13
CA GLN A 422 -6.07 -19.36 -4.60
C GLN A 422 -4.81 -20.04 -5.20
N PRO A 423 -4.95 -21.14 -5.97
CA PRO A 423 -3.88 -21.64 -6.83
C PRO A 423 -3.62 -20.66 -7.97
N GLY A 424 -2.33 -20.44 -8.26
CA GLY A 424 -1.87 -19.40 -9.16
C GLY A 424 -2.19 -19.65 -10.63
N THR A 425 -2.40 -18.54 -11.35
CA THR A 425 -2.14 -18.41 -12.79
C THR A 425 -1.56 -17.02 -13.02
N PHE A 426 -0.24 -16.94 -13.21
CA PHE A 426 0.40 -15.76 -13.80
C PHE A 426 0.47 -16.01 -15.31
N GLY A 427 -0.50 -15.47 -16.04
CA GLY A 427 -0.40 -15.30 -17.48
C GLY A 427 0.40 -14.04 -17.77
N ASN A 428 1.45 -14.20 -18.57
CA ASN A 428 2.12 -13.10 -19.27
C ASN A 428 1.10 -12.41 -20.16
N ASP A 429 0.66 -11.22 -19.78
CA ASP A 429 0.08 -10.24 -20.70
C ASP A 429 0.50 -8.85 -20.22
N MET A 430 1.72 -8.46 -20.63
CA MET A 430 2.01 -7.05 -20.85
C MET A 430 1.15 -6.61 -22.02
N LEU A 431 0.09 -5.83 -21.74
CA LEU A 431 -0.55 -5.08 -22.81
C LEU A 431 0.33 -3.87 -23.16
N PRO A 432 0.51 -3.58 -24.46
CA PRO A 432 1.18 -2.38 -24.91
C PRO A 432 0.21 -1.18 -24.83
N PHE A 433 0.81 -0.01 -24.59
CA PHE A 433 0.26 1.36 -24.61
C PHE A 433 -0.38 1.89 -23.31
#